data_AF-A0A8I1QQG2-F1
#
_entry.id   AF-A0A8I1QQG2-F1
#
_cell.length_a   1.000
_cell.length_b   1.000
_cell.length_c   1.000
_cell.angle_alpha   90.00
_cell.angle_beta   90.00
_cell.angle_gamma   90.00
#
_symmetry.space_group_name_H-M   'P 1'
#
loop_
_entity.id
_entity.type
_entity.pdbx_description
1 polymer ?
#
loop_
_entity_poly.entity_id
_entity_poly.type
_entity_poly.pdbx_seq_one_letter_code
_entity_poly.pdbx_strand_id
1 'polypeptide(L)'
;MQTMDQQSSGASSAPLFDWQLDVQRLEREAKAALAAGRRDPWTTIEAECSLDLIEAELVALRGRDPRQVSDSIIELRSWKSRVERVLRMLGSLDEPE
;
A
#
# COMPACT_ATOMS: atom_id res chain seq x y z
N MET A 1 -11.87 39.63 -27.89
CA MET A 1 -12.51 38.30 -27.81
C MET A 1 -11.68 37.45 -26.86
N GLN A 2 -12.05 37.44 -25.59
CA GLN A 2 -11.51 36.53 -24.58
C GLN A 2 -12.69 35.69 -24.10
N THR A 3 -12.55 34.38 -24.19
CA THR A 3 -13.31 33.43 -23.38
C THR A 3 -12.33 32.34 -22.99
N MET A 4 -11.71 32.55 -21.83
CA MET A 4 -11.28 31.46 -20.96
C MET A 4 -12.54 30.76 -20.47
N ASP A 5 -12.56 29.44 -20.53
CA ASP A 5 -12.96 28.61 -19.39
C ASP A 5 -12.54 27.17 -19.69
N GLN A 6 -11.29 26.87 -19.34
CA GLN A 6 -10.87 25.53 -18.98
C GLN A 6 -11.45 25.23 -17.60
N GLN A 7 -12.47 24.38 -17.54
CA GLN A 7 -12.84 23.69 -16.30
C GLN A 7 -12.52 22.21 -16.42
N SER A 8 -11.30 21.90 -15.98
CA SER A 8 -10.88 20.57 -15.58
C SER A 8 -11.82 20.04 -14.51
N SER A 9 -12.56 18.98 -14.82
CA SER A 9 -13.24 18.14 -13.81
C SER A 9 -12.69 16.73 -13.90
N GLY A 10 -11.42 16.58 -13.53
CA GLY A 10 -10.92 15.27 -13.11
C GLY A 10 -11.52 15.00 -11.74
N ALA A 11 -12.63 14.26 -11.69
CA ALA A 11 -13.21 13.79 -10.44
C ALA A 11 -12.20 12.82 -9.80
N SER A 12 -11.32 13.34 -8.96
CA SER A 12 -10.53 12.52 -8.05
C SER A 12 -11.51 11.89 -7.08
N SER A 13 -11.90 10.64 -7.34
CA SER A 13 -12.67 9.84 -6.39
C SER A 13 -11.86 9.79 -5.10
N ALA A 14 -12.37 10.42 -4.03
CA ALA A 14 -11.69 10.41 -2.74
C ALA A 14 -11.59 8.95 -2.26
N PRO A 15 -10.46 8.52 -1.68
CA PRO A 15 -10.32 7.18 -1.15
C PRO A 15 -11.39 6.92 -0.09
N LEU A 16 -11.93 5.70 -0.07
CA LEU A 16 -13.01 5.31 0.84
C LEU A 16 -12.52 5.01 2.28
N PHE A 17 -11.22 5.14 2.51
CA PHE A 17 -10.53 4.97 3.78
C PHE A 17 -9.64 6.19 4.05
N ASP A 18 -9.38 6.49 5.32
CA ASP A 18 -8.76 7.74 5.80
C ASP A 18 -7.28 7.62 6.19
N TRP A 19 -6.73 6.41 6.17
CA TRP A 19 -5.32 6.15 6.43
C TRP A 19 -4.49 6.16 5.14
N GLN A 20 -3.22 6.52 5.26
CA GLN A 20 -2.26 6.49 4.17
C GLN A 20 -1.12 5.53 4.50
N LEU A 21 -0.66 4.79 3.49
CA LEU A 21 0.48 3.89 3.62
C LEU A 21 1.64 4.37 2.76
N ASP A 22 2.75 4.74 3.42
CA ASP A 22 4.00 5.03 2.71
C ASP A 22 4.73 3.72 2.36
N VAL A 23 4.19 3.02 1.35
CA VAL A 23 4.80 1.79 0.83
C VAL A 23 6.22 2.04 0.31
N GLN A 24 6.51 3.23 -0.20
CA GLN A 24 7.83 3.56 -0.72
C GLN A 24 8.87 3.62 0.40
N ARG A 25 8.50 4.13 1.58
CA ARG A 25 9.37 4.10 2.76
C ARG A 25 9.66 2.68 3.21
N LEU A 26 8.63 1.83 3.35
CA LEU A 26 8.80 0.41 3.70
C LEU A 26 9.75 -0.31 2.72
N GLU A 27 9.60 -0.06 1.42
CA GLU A 27 10.51 -0.62 0.40
C GLU A 27 11.95 -0.13 0.54
N ARG A 28 12.18 1.15 0.91
CA ARG A 28 13.53 1.68 1.13
C ARG A 28 14.17 1.07 2.37
N GLU A 29 13.42 0.94 3.45
CA GLU A 29 13.91 0.38 4.72
C GLU A 29 14.24 -1.11 4.56
N ALA A 30 13.38 -1.89 3.91
CA ALA A 30 13.65 -3.29 3.61
C ALA A 30 14.90 -3.47 2.74
N LYS A 31 15.10 -2.60 1.73
CA LYS A 31 16.33 -2.60 0.92
C LYS A 31 17.57 -2.26 1.75
N ALA A 32 17.46 -1.29 2.66
CA ALA A 32 18.56 -0.91 3.53
C ALA A 32 18.94 -2.03 4.51
N ALA A 33 17.95 -2.70 5.10
CA ALA A 33 18.13 -3.86 5.96
C ALA A 33 18.83 -5.01 5.22
N LEU A 34 18.35 -5.34 4.02
CA LEU A 34 18.94 -6.37 3.16
C LEU A 34 20.38 -6.03 2.77
N ALA A 35 20.65 -4.80 2.33
CA ALA A 35 22.00 -4.36 1.98
C ALA A 35 22.96 -4.38 3.18
N ALA A 36 22.45 -4.14 4.38
CA ALA A 36 23.23 -4.20 5.62
C ALA A 36 23.39 -5.64 6.15
N GLY A 37 22.69 -6.64 5.59
CA GLY A 37 22.65 -7.99 6.13
C GLY A 37 22.12 -8.05 7.57
N ARG A 38 21.27 -7.10 7.96
CA ARG A 38 20.74 -6.98 9.33
C ARG A 38 19.24 -7.04 9.31
N ARG A 39 18.68 -7.81 10.23
CA ARG A 39 17.24 -7.86 10.48
C ARG A 39 16.73 -6.48 10.90
N ASP A 40 15.52 -6.18 10.46
CA ASP A 40 14.80 -4.96 10.82
C ASP A 40 13.41 -5.31 11.36
N PRO A 41 13.32 -5.68 12.65
CA PRO A 41 12.08 -6.18 13.24
C PRO A 41 10.97 -5.12 13.26
N TRP A 42 11.31 -3.82 13.30
CA TRP A 42 10.32 -2.76 13.31
C TRP A 42 9.67 -2.60 11.94
N THR A 43 10.47 -2.59 10.88
CA THR A 43 9.93 -2.56 9.50
C THR A 43 9.14 -3.82 9.19
N THR A 44 9.53 -4.99 9.72
CA THR A 44 8.76 -6.24 9.59
C THR A 44 7.38 -6.10 10.25
N ILE A 45 7.31 -5.72 11.53
CA ILE A 45 6.04 -5.59 12.26
C ILE A 45 5.12 -4.56 11.59
N GLU A 46 5.68 -3.43 11.15
CA GLU A 46 4.87 -2.41 10.47
C GLU A 46 4.31 -2.93 9.14
N ALA A 47 5.10 -3.68 8.37
CA ALA A 47 4.64 -4.30 7.13
C ALA A 47 3.56 -5.37 7.39
N GLU A 48 3.67 -6.15 8.47
CA GLU A 48 2.63 -7.11 8.89
C GLU A 48 1.33 -6.39 9.26
N CYS A 49 1.38 -5.38 10.14
CA CYS A 49 0.20 -4.60 10.51
C CYS A 49 -0.43 -3.89 9.30
N SER A 50 0.39 -3.39 8.38
CA SER A 50 -0.09 -2.78 7.13
C SER A 50 -0.84 -3.79 6.26
N LEU A 51 -0.34 -5.04 6.19
CA LEU A 51 -1.01 -6.11 5.45
C LEU A 51 -2.37 -6.45 6.05
N ASP A 52 -2.45 -6.57 7.38
CA ASP A 52 -3.70 -6.84 8.09
C ASP A 52 -4.75 -5.74 7.83
N LEU A 53 -4.34 -4.46 7.86
CA LEU A 53 -5.23 -3.33 7.55
C LEU A 53 -5.75 -3.38 6.11
N ILE A 54 -4.86 -3.65 5.15
CA ILE A 54 -5.24 -3.79 3.74
C ILE A 54 -6.26 -4.94 3.56
N GLU A 55 -6.04 -6.08 4.23
CA GLU A 55 -6.93 -7.22 4.14
C GLU A 55 -8.30 -6.94 4.77
N ALA A 56 -8.32 -6.28 5.92
CA ALA A 56 -9.56 -5.84 6.56
C ALA A 56 -10.38 -4.92 5.65
N GLU A 57 -9.73 -3.95 5.00
CA GLU A 57 -10.39 -3.02 4.08
C GLU A 57 -10.91 -3.75 2.83
N LEU A 58 -10.11 -4.63 2.23
CA LEU A 58 -10.54 -5.45 1.09
C LEU A 58 -11.74 -6.33 1.44
N VAL A 59 -11.86 -6.79 2.69
CA VAL A 59 -13.04 -7.52 3.18
C VAL A 59 -14.23 -6.58 3.37
N ALA A 60 -14.04 -5.40 3.96
CA ALA A 60 -15.10 -4.40 4.17
C ALA A 60 -15.71 -3.88 2.86
N LEU A 61 -14.93 -3.83 1.78
CA LEU A 61 -15.40 -3.46 0.45
C LEU A 61 -16.17 -4.58 -0.27
N ARG A 62 -16.16 -5.83 0.22
CA ARG A 62 -16.93 -6.94 -0.37
C ARG A 62 -18.43 -6.65 -0.22
N GLY A 63 -19.14 -6.58 -1.34
CA GLY A 63 -20.58 -6.31 -1.38
C GLY A 63 -20.96 -4.84 -1.57
N ARG A 64 -19.99 -3.94 -1.69
CA ARG A 64 -20.21 -2.56 -2.16
C ARG A 64 -20.40 -2.53 -3.67
N ASP A 65 -21.00 -1.45 -4.18
CA ASP A 65 -21.15 -1.21 -5.63
C ASP A 65 -19.76 -1.12 -6.29
N PRO A 66 -19.40 -2.03 -7.22
CA PRO A 66 -18.10 -2.03 -7.88
C PRO A 66 -17.73 -0.71 -8.55
N ARG A 67 -18.71 0.07 -9.01
CA ARG A 67 -18.47 1.37 -9.67
C ARG A 67 -17.96 2.45 -8.71
N GLN A 68 -18.16 2.25 -7.41
CA GLN A 68 -17.77 3.21 -6.38
C GLN A 68 -16.44 2.83 -5.71
N VAL A 69 -16.09 1.53 -5.73
CA VAL A 69 -14.96 0.99 -4.97
C VAL A 69 -13.81 0.50 -5.85
N SER A 70 -13.95 0.51 -7.17
CA SER A 70 -12.97 -0.06 -8.11
C SER A 70 -11.56 0.47 -7.86
N ASP A 71 -11.43 1.79 -7.73
CA ASP A 71 -10.14 2.46 -7.63
C ASP A 71 -9.48 2.15 -6.29
N SER A 72 -10.25 2.19 -5.19
CA SER A 72 -9.78 1.77 -3.87
C SER A 72 -9.36 0.30 -3.84
N ILE A 73 -10.10 -0.60 -4.49
CA ILE A 73 -9.71 -2.02 -4.57
C ILE A 73 -8.41 -2.19 -5.37
N ILE A 74 -8.24 -1.46 -6.47
CA ILE A 74 -7.01 -1.51 -7.28
C ILE A 74 -5.82 -1.01 -6.46
N GLU A 75 -5.97 0.11 -5.76
CA GLU A 75 -4.95 0.69 -4.90
C GLU A 75 -4.56 -0.27 -3.76
N LEU A 76 -5.54 -0.77 -3.00
CA LEU A 76 -5.31 -1.72 -1.90
C LEU A 76 -4.63 -3.01 -2.38
N ARG A 77 -5.02 -3.55 -3.55
CA ARG A 77 -4.34 -4.73 -4.12
C ARG A 77 -2.90 -4.42 -4.55
N SER A 78 -2.67 -3.22 -5.08
CA SER A 78 -1.32 -2.75 -5.43
C SER A 78 -0.44 -2.63 -4.19
N TRP A 79 -0.97 -2.04 -3.11
CA TRP A 79 -0.29 -1.97 -1.82
C TRP A 79 -0.04 -3.36 -1.24
N LYS A 80 -1.04 -4.25 -1.24
CA LYS A 80 -0.91 -5.63 -0.76
C LYS A 80 0.29 -6.34 -1.39
N SER A 81 0.34 -6.38 -2.72
CA SER A 81 1.44 -7.07 -3.43
C SER A 81 2.82 -6.48 -3.14
N ARG A 82 2.90 -5.17 -2.87
CA ARG A 82 4.16 -4.49 -2.52
C ARG A 82 4.57 -4.77 -1.08
N VAL A 83 3.64 -4.73 -0.13
CA VAL A 83 3.89 -5.06 1.28
C VAL A 83 4.29 -6.54 1.42
N GLU A 84 3.61 -7.46 0.74
CA GLU A 84 4.01 -8.88 0.71
C GLU A 84 5.43 -9.08 0.15
N ARG A 85 5.85 -8.25 -0.82
CA ARG A 85 7.22 -8.27 -1.34
C ARG A 85 8.22 -7.77 -0.29
N VAL A 86 7.89 -6.71 0.44
CA VAL A 86 8.69 -6.20 1.56
C VAL A 86 8.90 -7.31 2.62
N LEU A 87 7.82 -7.98 3.02
CA LEU A 87 7.90 -9.07 4.01
C LEU A 87 8.78 -10.23 3.52
N ARG A 88 8.67 -10.63 2.25
CA ARG A 88 9.57 -11.65 1.68
C ARG A 88 11.04 -11.22 1.70
N MET A 89 11.33 -9.95 1.42
CA MET A 89 12.70 -9.42 1.46
C MET A 89 13.28 -9.40 2.87
N LEU A 90 12.46 -9.06 3.87
CA LEU A 90 12.87 -9.04 5.27
C LEU A 90 13.03 -10.47 5.82
N GLY A 91 12.12 -11.38 5.49
CA GLY A 91 12.15 -12.78 5.93
C GLY A 91 13.33 -13.59 5.40
N SER A 92 13.94 -13.22 4.26
CA SER A 92 15.17 -13.87 3.78
C SER A 92 16.38 -13.63 4.68
N LEU A 93 16.30 -12.72 5.64
CA LEU A 93 17.32 -12.48 6.67
C LEU A 93 17.06 -13.27 7.96
N ASP A 94 15.91 -13.94 8.06
CA ASP A 94 15.49 -14.69 9.24
C ASP A 94 15.85 -16.18 9.19
N GLU A 95 16.08 -16.75 8.00
CA GLU A 95 16.54 -18.14 7.85
C GLU A 95 18.02 -18.28 8.27
N PRO A 96 18.32 -19.07 9.32
CA PRO A 96 19.69 -19.48 9.59
C PRO A 96 20.09 -20.60 8.62
N GLU A 97 21.28 -20.51 8.03
CA GLU A 97 22.01 -21.70 7.52
C GLU A 97 22.30 -22.70 8.65
#